data_AF-A0A0B0NCD7-F1
#
_entry.id   AF-A0A0B0NCD7-F1
#
_cell.length_a   1.000
_cell.length_b   1.000
_cell.length_c   1.000
_cell.angle_alpha   90.00
_cell.angle_beta   90.00
_cell.angle_gamma   90.00
#
_symmetry.space_group_name_H-M   'P 1'
#
loop_
_entity.id
_entity.type
_entity.pdbx_description
1 polymer ?
#
loop_
_entity_poly.entity_id
_entity_poly.type
_entity_poly.pdbx_seq_one_letter_code
_entity_poly.pdbx_strand_id
1 'polypeptide(L)'
;MFAYNCEHCPINLHPTCASSLRRPLKSEAHGHMHDLYYFGTNFQLLIAKYPPPAASFLCVECGKRIKREPFYRCPQCRFNFHVKCVPIPGMVKSTYHDHVLTLKGSFVEDDSRDHRCEFCEEDRNPNDHAYFCEECNGLVIAHVECVFARAVDALF
;
A
#
# COMPACT_ATOMS: atom_id res chain seq x y z
N MET A 1 -5.96 8.21 23.79
CA MET A 1 -6.06 7.82 22.37
C MET A 1 -5.16 8.77 21.61
N PHE A 2 -4.02 8.30 21.12
CA PHE A 2 -3.02 9.16 20.46
C PHE A 2 -3.38 9.32 18.98
N ALA A 3 -3.19 10.53 18.44
CA ALA A 3 -3.37 10.83 17.02
C ALA A 3 -2.14 11.62 16.54
N TYR A 4 -1.65 11.31 15.33
CA TYR A 4 -0.64 12.09 14.65
C TYR A 4 -1.33 13.19 13.87
N ASN A 5 -1.00 14.43 14.22
CA ASN A 5 -1.55 15.62 13.61
C ASN A 5 -0.42 16.35 12.90
N CYS A 6 -0.68 16.83 11.69
CA CYS A 6 0.23 17.76 11.03
C CYS A 6 -0.22 19.19 11.33
N GLU A 7 0.69 20.06 11.74
CA GLU A 7 0.37 21.47 12.00
C GLU A 7 0.03 22.25 10.72
N HIS A 8 0.49 21.76 9.57
CA HIS A 8 0.35 22.42 8.27
C HIS A 8 -0.73 21.82 7.38
N CYS A 9 -1.27 20.65 7.72
CA CYS A 9 -2.25 19.93 6.91
C CYS A 9 -3.42 19.46 7.79
N PRO A 10 -4.67 19.46 7.28
CA PRO A 10 -5.84 18.96 8.02
C PRO A 10 -5.87 17.43 8.04
N ILE A 11 -4.79 16.79 8.44
CA ILE A 11 -4.66 15.35 8.63
C ILE A 11 -4.62 15.04 10.13
N ASN A 12 -5.62 14.27 10.59
CA ASN A 12 -5.64 13.66 11.92
C ASN A 12 -5.60 12.15 11.70
N LEU A 13 -4.49 11.50 12.06
CA LEU A 13 -4.24 10.11 11.71
C LEU A 13 -4.10 9.26 12.97
N HIS A 14 -4.76 8.10 12.97
CA HIS A 14 -4.45 7.08 13.97
C HIS A 14 -2.98 6.65 13.81
N PRO A 15 -2.30 6.18 14.88
CA PRO A 15 -0.91 5.74 14.81
C PRO A 15 -0.63 4.68 13.72
N THR A 16 -1.58 3.78 13.50
CA THR A 16 -1.54 2.78 12.41
C THR A 16 -1.74 3.38 11.02
N CYS A 17 -2.34 4.55 10.91
CA CYS A 17 -2.43 5.32 9.66
C CYS A 17 -1.15 6.14 9.44
N ALA A 18 -0.48 6.55 10.52
CA ALA A 18 0.80 7.27 10.44
C ALA A 18 1.95 6.37 9.95
N SER A 19 1.92 5.06 10.24
CA SER A 19 2.90 4.11 9.69
C SER A 19 2.75 3.93 8.18
N SER A 20 1.49 3.88 7.67
CA SER A 20 1.20 3.90 6.24
C SER A 20 1.71 5.16 5.54
N LEU A 21 1.77 6.30 6.24
CA LEU A 21 2.33 7.54 5.68
C LEU A 21 3.86 7.53 5.53
N ARG A 22 4.58 6.57 6.12
CA ARG A 22 6.05 6.52 6.00
C ARG A 22 6.53 6.09 4.62
N ARG A 23 5.64 5.50 3.82
CA ARG A 23 5.97 4.85 2.55
C ARG A 23 5.11 5.46 1.44
N PRO A 24 5.54 6.58 0.84
CA PRO A 24 4.84 7.13 -0.31
C PRO A 24 5.11 6.27 -1.55
N LEU A 25 4.05 5.92 -2.26
CA LEU A 25 4.15 5.49 -3.64
C LEU A 25 4.23 6.76 -4.51
N LYS A 26 5.42 7.00 -5.06
CA LYS A 26 5.64 8.05 -6.05
C LYS A 26 5.11 7.57 -7.39
N SER A 27 4.00 8.13 -7.83
CA SER A 27 3.38 7.78 -9.11
C SER A 27 3.02 9.06 -9.86
N GLU A 28 3.48 9.18 -11.10
CA GLU A 28 2.99 10.20 -12.03
C GLU A 28 1.66 9.80 -12.69
N ALA A 29 1.09 8.66 -12.30
CA ALA A 29 -0.16 8.18 -12.83
C ALA A 29 -1.25 9.25 -12.70
N HIS A 30 -2.02 9.39 -13.77
CA HIS A 30 -3.20 10.28 -13.81
C HIS A 30 -2.88 11.78 -13.75
N GLY A 31 -1.64 12.20 -14.05
CA GLY A 31 -1.25 13.62 -14.00
C GLY A 31 -1.27 14.20 -12.58
N HIS A 32 -1.23 13.33 -11.57
CA HIS A 32 -1.36 13.68 -10.16
C HIS A 32 0.02 13.63 -9.48
N MET A 33 0.58 14.81 -9.16
CA MET A 33 1.95 14.95 -8.61
C MET A 33 2.05 14.90 -7.07
N HIS A 34 1.15 14.19 -6.39
CA HIS A 34 1.25 13.99 -4.94
C HIS A 34 1.43 12.52 -4.60
N ASP A 35 2.13 12.28 -3.49
CA ASP A 35 2.34 10.95 -2.94
C ASP A 35 1.01 10.23 -2.65
N LEU A 36 0.99 8.96 -3.03
CA LEU A 36 -0.08 8.03 -2.67
C LEU A 36 0.37 7.18 -1.50
N TYR A 37 -0.53 6.95 -0.54
CA TYR A 37 -0.24 6.11 0.62
C TYR A 37 -1.20 4.94 0.67
N TYR A 38 -0.67 3.77 1.00
CA TYR A 38 -1.44 2.53 1.06
C TYR A 38 -2.16 2.39 2.40
N PHE A 39 -3.47 2.20 2.32
CA PHE A 39 -4.35 1.93 3.45
C PHE A 39 -4.80 0.48 3.39
N GLY A 40 -4.10 -0.35 4.17
CA GLY A 40 -4.29 -1.81 4.22
C GLY A 40 -5.38 -2.30 5.16
N THR A 41 -5.31 -3.60 5.46
CA THR A 41 -6.27 -4.38 6.24
C THR A 41 -6.50 -3.81 7.63
N ASN A 42 -5.45 -3.36 8.31
CA ASN A 42 -5.56 -2.73 9.63
C ASN A 42 -6.40 -1.45 9.61
N PHE A 43 -6.33 -0.68 8.52
CA PHE A 43 -7.19 0.50 8.36
C PHE A 43 -8.64 0.11 8.10
N GLN A 44 -8.88 -0.99 7.39
CA GLN A 44 -10.24 -1.51 7.18
C GLN A 44 -10.92 -1.90 8.49
N LEU A 45 -10.17 -2.50 9.43
CA LEU A 45 -10.67 -2.80 10.77
C LEU A 45 -11.06 -1.51 11.53
N LEU A 46 -10.29 -0.44 11.36
CA LEU A 46 -10.62 0.87 11.94
C LEU A 46 -11.88 1.47 11.33
N ILE A 47 -12.05 1.44 10.00
CA ILE A 47 -13.28 1.91 9.35
C ILE A 47 -14.48 1.07 9.78
N ALA A 48 -14.33 -0.25 9.93
CA ALA A 48 -15.42 -1.10 10.39
C ALA A 48 -15.87 -0.75 11.81
N LYS A 49 -14.92 -0.36 12.68
CA LYS A 49 -15.20 0.08 14.06
C LYS A 49 -15.72 1.53 14.12
N TYR A 50 -15.27 2.39 13.22
CA TYR A 50 -15.60 3.82 13.16
C TYR A 50 -15.99 4.21 11.72
N PRO A 51 -17.21 3.86 11.27
CA PRO A 51 -17.62 4.05 9.90
C PRO A 51 -17.79 5.55 9.58
N PRO A 52 -17.05 6.10 8.59
CA PRO A 52 -17.28 7.47 8.14
C PRO A 52 -18.54 7.55 7.27
N PRO A 53 -19.02 8.78 6.95
CA PRO A 53 -20.17 8.99 6.09
C PRO A 53 -20.03 8.24 4.75
N ALA A 54 -21.11 7.60 4.28
CA ALA A 54 -21.08 6.69 3.13
C ALA A 54 -20.54 7.28 1.81
N ALA A 55 -20.50 8.61 1.69
CA ALA A 55 -20.02 9.33 0.51
C ALA A 55 -18.48 9.45 0.40
N SER A 56 -17.70 9.00 1.40
CA SER A 56 -16.27 9.37 1.50
C SER A 56 -15.26 8.48 0.77
N PHE A 57 -15.69 7.41 0.08
CA PHE A 57 -14.79 6.39 -0.49
C PHE A 57 -15.18 5.97 -1.91
N LEU A 58 -15.06 6.89 -2.86
CA LEU A 58 -15.12 6.58 -4.29
C LEU A 58 -13.71 6.53 -4.87
N CYS A 59 -13.48 5.55 -5.73
CA CYS A 59 -12.28 5.50 -6.56
C CYS A 59 -12.39 6.54 -7.68
N VAL A 60 -11.40 7.42 -7.81
CA VAL A 60 -11.40 8.47 -8.84
C VAL A 60 -11.31 7.88 -10.24
N GLU A 61 -10.55 6.79 -10.40
CA GLU A 61 -10.29 6.18 -11.71
C GLU A 61 -11.50 5.45 -12.27
N CYS A 62 -12.12 4.56 -11.49
CA CYS A 62 -13.22 3.72 -11.99
C CYS A 62 -14.61 4.19 -11.55
N GLY A 63 -14.71 5.25 -10.73
CA GLY A 63 -15.96 5.78 -10.18
C GLY A 63 -16.68 4.85 -9.19
N LYS A 64 -16.15 3.65 -8.92
CA LYS A 64 -16.79 2.66 -8.04
C LYS A 64 -16.42 2.93 -6.58
N ARG A 65 -17.35 2.58 -5.69
CA ARG A 65 -17.14 2.66 -4.25
C ARG A 65 -16.07 1.68 -3.79
N ILE A 66 -15.11 2.18 -3.02
CA ILE A 66 -14.15 1.38 -2.26
C ILE A 66 -14.90 0.86 -1.02
N LYS A 67 -14.95 -0.46 -0.87
CA LYS A 67 -15.66 -1.12 0.24
C LYS A 67 -14.67 -1.45 1.37
N ARG A 68 -14.62 -2.71 1.79
CA ARG A 68 -13.72 -3.23 2.82
C ARG A 68 -12.47 -3.82 2.17
N GLU A 69 -11.84 -3.07 1.29
CA GLU A 69 -10.71 -3.53 0.47
C GLU A 69 -9.56 -2.52 0.58
N PRO A 70 -8.29 -2.97 0.59
CA PRO A 70 -7.16 -2.05 0.58
C PRO A 70 -7.20 -1.05 -0.59
N PHE A 71 -6.70 0.15 -0.34
CA PHE A 71 -6.75 1.24 -1.32
C PHE A 71 -5.59 2.22 -1.13
N TYR A 72 -5.29 2.98 -2.17
CA TYR A 72 -4.38 4.12 -2.09
C TYR A 72 -5.16 5.40 -1.87
N ARG A 73 -4.59 6.31 -1.08
CA ARG A 73 -5.14 7.64 -0.87
C ARG A 73 -4.07 8.70 -1.08
N CYS A 74 -4.45 9.78 -1.74
CA CYS A 74 -3.76 11.04 -1.65
C CYS A 74 -4.40 11.90 -0.55
N PRO A 75 -3.71 12.21 0.56
CA PRO A 75 -4.24 13.08 1.60
C PRO A 75 -4.48 14.52 1.12
N GLN A 76 -3.65 15.02 0.19
CA GLN A 76 -3.72 16.40 -0.30
C GLN A 76 -4.97 16.61 -1.17
N CYS A 77 -5.16 15.78 -2.19
CA CYS A 77 -6.34 15.83 -3.07
C CYS A 77 -7.57 15.18 -2.46
N ARG A 78 -7.40 14.40 -1.38
CA ARG A 78 -8.43 13.51 -0.81
C ARG A 78 -8.96 12.46 -1.80
N PHE A 79 -8.19 12.17 -2.84
CA PHE A 79 -8.50 11.16 -3.83
C PHE A 79 -8.21 9.77 -3.28
N ASN A 80 -9.07 8.81 -3.63
CA ASN A 80 -8.88 7.41 -3.32
C ASN A 80 -8.80 6.62 -4.62
N PHE A 81 -8.03 5.55 -4.61
CA PHE A 81 -7.85 4.64 -5.74
C PHE A 81 -7.90 3.21 -5.23
N HIS A 82 -8.66 2.34 -5.91
CA HIS A 82 -8.43 0.90 -5.74
C HIS A 82 -6.98 0.59 -6.05
N VAL A 83 -6.39 -0.41 -5.37
CA VAL A 83 -5.00 -0.84 -5.65
C VAL A 83 -4.81 -1.15 -7.13
N LYS A 84 -5.76 -1.88 -7.74
CA LYS A 84 -5.76 -2.20 -9.18
C LYS A 84 -5.96 -1.01 -10.14
N CYS A 85 -6.40 0.15 -9.61
CA CYS A 85 -6.59 1.37 -10.40
C CYS A 85 -5.34 2.27 -10.37
N VAL A 86 -4.35 1.90 -9.56
CA VAL A 86 -3.00 2.47 -9.64
C VAL A 86 -2.21 1.57 -10.60
N PRO A 87 -1.43 2.13 -11.54
CA PRO A 87 -0.65 1.35 -12.50
C PRO A 87 0.58 0.71 -11.83
N ILE A 88 0.33 -0.28 -10.99
CA ILE A 88 1.32 -1.07 -10.28
C ILE A 88 1.57 -2.34 -11.11
N PRO A 89 2.77 -2.55 -11.68
CA PRO A 89 3.10 -3.75 -12.42
C PRO A 89 2.85 -5.03 -11.63
N GLY A 90 2.25 -6.05 -12.26
CA GLY A 90 2.07 -7.35 -11.61
C GLY A 90 3.39 -8.08 -11.36
N MET A 91 4.43 -7.79 -12.16
CA MET A 91 5.74 -8.40 -12.08
C MET A 91 6.82 -7.32 -12.22
N VAL A 92 7.89 -7.44 -11.44
CA VAL A 92 8.91 -6.41 -11.31
C VAL A 92 10.29 -7.05 -11.16
N LYS A 93 11.28 -6.58 -11.93
CA LYS A 93 12.67 -7.05 -11.84
C LYS A 93 13.52 -6.08 -11.01
N SER A 94 13.56 -6.29 -9.70
CA SER A 94 14.34 -5.43 -8.79
C SER A 94 15.82 -5.42 -9.11
N THR A 95 16.49 -4.27 -8.98
CA THR A 95 17.96 -4.20 -9.02
C THR A 95 18.64 -4.73 -7.76
N TYR A 96 17.84 -5.04 -6.73
CA TYR A 96 18.30 -5.52 -5.41
C TYR A 96 18.03 -7.00 -5.21
N HIS A 97 17.35 -7.64 -6.16
CA HIS A 97 17.04 -9.06 -6.10
C HIS A 97 17.09 -9.70 -7.48
N ASP A 98 17.80 -10.83 -7.59
CA ASP A 98 18.10 -11.46 -8.87
C ASP A 98 16.90 -12.16 -9.53
N HIS A 99 15.79 -12.37 -8.84
CA HIS A 99 14.60 -12.98 -9.42
C HIS A 99 13.48 -11.95 -9.62
N VAL A 100 12.47 -12.34 -10.40
CA VAL A 100 11.29 -11.50 -10.58
C VAL A 100 10.43 -11.51 -9.32
N LEU A 101 9.99 -10.33 -8.92
CA LEU A 101 9.04 -10.13 -7.85
C LEU A 101 7.63 -10.05 -8.43
N THR A 102 6.71 -10.83 -7.89
CA THR A 102 5.30 -10.88 -8.31
C THR A 102 4.42 -10.24 -7.25
N LEU A 103 3.46 -9.40 -7.68
CA LEU A 103 2.48 -8.77 -6.80
C LEU A 103 1.39 -9.79 -6.42
N LYS A 104 1.14 -9.99 -5.12
CA LYS A 104 0.00 -10.75 -4.61
C LYS A 104 -0.82 -9.91 -3.64
N GLY A 105 -2.15 -10.08 -3.67
CA GLY A 105 -3.10 -9.28 -2.90
C GLY A 105 -3.40 -9.77 -1.49
N SER A 106 -3.08 -11.03 -1.20
CA SER A 106 -3.17 -11.62 0.14
C SER A 106 -2.30 -12.86 0.16
N PHE A 107 -1.61 -13.08 1.28
CA PHE A 107 -0.82 -14.28 1.49
C PHE A 107 -1.55 -15.17 2.49
N VAL A 108 -1.74 -16.44 2.15
CA VAL A 108 -1.91 -17.49 3.16
C VAL A 108 -0.49 -17.89 3.54
N GLU A 109 0.12 -17.12 4.44
CA GLU A 109 1.40 -17.50 5.02
C GLU A 109 1.11 -18.60 6.06
N ASP A 110 1.92 -19.65 6.08
CA ASP A 110 2.01 -20.52 7.26
C ASP A 110 2.45 -19.63 8.43
N ASP A 111 1.78 -19.74 9.59
CA ASP A 111 1.89 -18.86 10.76
C ASP A 111 3.32 -18.75 11.35
N SER A 112 4.28 -19.46 10.74
CA SER A 112 5.70 -19.53 11.10
C SER A 112 6.60 -18.51 10.39
N ARG A 113 6.11 -17.81 9.34
CA ARG A 113 6.95 -16.91 8.54
C ARG A 113 7.04 -15.51 9.12
N ASP A 114 8.23 -14.95 9.02
CA ASP A 114 8.55 -13.59 9.41
C ASP A 114 7.87 -12.59 8.46
N HIS A 115 6.85 -11.87 8.94
CA HIS A 115 6.09 -10.92 8.13
C HIS A 115 6.82 -9.59 7.91
N ARG A 116 8.15 -9.54 8.00
CA ARG A 116 8.91 -8.32 7.77
C ARG A 116 9.17 -8.10 6.29
N CYS A 117 9.24 -6.83 5.91
CA CYS A 117 9.66 -6.45 4.58
C CYS A 117 11.19 -6.52 4.44
N GLU A 118 11.68 -7.21 3.41
CA GLU A 118 13.11 -7.39 3.16
C GLU A 118 13.87 -6.08 2.91
N PHE A 119 13.18 -5.04 2.44
CA PHE A 119 13.82 -3.76 2.12
C PHE A 119 13.87 -2.81 3.32
N CYS A 120 12.76 -2.64 4.05
CA CYS A 120 12.72 -1.66 5.14
C CYS A 120 12.82 -2.29 6.53
N GLU A 121 12.86 -3.61 6.63
CA GLU A 121 12.94 -4.38 7.89
C GLU A 121 11.82 -4.08 8.90
N GLU A 122 10.74 -3.45 8.46
CA GLU A 122 9.56 -3.18 9.27
C GLU A 122 8.48 -4.25 9.01
N ASP A 123 7.64 -4.49 10.02
CA ASP A 123 6.53 -5.43 9.97
C ASP A 123 5.52 -5.07 8.88
N ARG A 124 4.98 -6.11 8.24
CA ARG A 124 3.94 -6.07 7.22
C ARG A 124 2.69 -6.75 7.77
N ASN A 125 1.53 -6.43 7.18
CA ASN A 125 0.35 -7.26 7.39
C ASN A 125 0.32 -8.36 6.31
N PRO A 126 0.20 -9.65 6.67
CA PRO A 126 0.18 -10.74 5.68
C PRO A 126 -1.03 -10.69 4.73
N ASN A 127 -2.11 -10.03 5.14
CA ASN A 127 -3.29 -9.83 4.31
C ASN A 127 -3.18 -8.62 3.37
N ASP A 128 -2.10 -7.85 3.45
CA ASP A 128 -1.87 -6.71 2.56
C ASP A 128 -1.09 -7.11 1.30
N HIS A 129 -1.30 -6.31 0.25
CA HIS A 129 -0.61 -6.48 -1.02
C HIS A 129 0.90 -6.36 -0.80
N ALA A 130 1.66 -7.26 -1.41
CA ALA A 130 3.11 -7.17 -1.47
C ALA A 130 3.66 -7.87 -2.70
N TYR A 131 4.90 -7.48 -3.00
CA TYR A 131 5.75 -8.22 -3.89
C TYR A 131 6.42 -9.36 -3.14
N PHE A 132 6.57 -10.48 -3.81
CA PHE A 132 7.33 -11.60 -3.30
C PHE A 132 8.02 -12.34 -4.44
N CYS A 133 9.08 -13.06 -4.11
CA CYS A 133 9.80 -13.90 -5.06
C CYS A 133 9.29 -15.34 -4.98
N GLU A 134 8.77 -15.86 -6.08
CA GLU A 134 8.37 -17.28 -6.19
C GLU A 134 9.58 -18.21 -6.18
N GLU A 135 10.66 -17.83 -6.85
CA GLU A 135 11.89 -18.63 -6.97
C GLU A 135 12.62 -18.79 -5.63
N CYS A 136 12.49 -17.82 -4.72
CA CYS A 136 13.01 -17.91 -3.35
C CYS A 136 12.00 -18.50 -2.36
N ASN A 137 11.01 -19.27 -2.83
CA ASN A 137 9.97 -19.88 -1.99
C ASN A 137 9.17 -18.88 -1.13
N GLY A 138 9.08 -17.62 -1.57
CA GLY A 138 8.46 -16.54 -0.81
C GLY A 138 9.24 -16.10 0.43
N LEU A 139 10.56 -16.32 0.48
CA LEU A 139 11.42 -15.77 1.53
C LEU A 139 11.68 -14.27 1.33
N VAL A 140 11.71 -13.81 0.09
CA VAL A 140 11.80 -12.39 -0.23
C VAL A 140 10.39 -11.85 -0.38
N ILE A 141 9.98 -11.00 0.58
CA ILE A 141 8.68 -10.33 0.61
C ILE A 141 8.88 -8.85 0.88
N ALA A 142 8.11 -8.00 0.20
CA ALA A 142 8.30 -6.56 0.23
C ALA A 142 7.01 -5.76 0.11
N HIS A 143 6.91 -4.68 0.89
CA HIS A 143 5.90 -3.65 0.65
C HIS A 143 5.95 -3.20 -0.81
N VAL A 144 4.77 -2.95 -1.39
CA VAL A 144 4.64 -2.45 -2.77
C VAL A 144 5.51 -1.21 -2.96
N GLU A 145 5.40 -0.26 -2.05
CA GLU A 145 6.09 1.03 -2.10
C GLU A 145 7.60 0.90 -1.95
N CYS A 146 8.08 -0.09 -1.18
CA CYS A 146 9.51 -0.30 -0.97
C CYS A 146 10.21 -0.79 -2.24
N VAL A 147 9.52 -1.57 -3.08
CA VAL A 147 10.04 -2.00 -4.37
C VAL A 147 10.20 -0.80 -5.32
N PHE A 148 9.22 0.09 -5.37
CA PHE A 148 9.31 1.30 -6.21
C PHE A 148 10.28 2.35 -5.68
N ALA A 149 10.39 2.50 -4.35
CA ALA A 149 11.26 3.49 -3.73
C ALA A 149 12.76 3.19 -3.92
N ARG A 150 13.12 1.91 -4.10
CA ARG A 150 14.51 1.51 -4.27
C ARG A 150 14.96 1.29 -5.71
N ALA A 151 14.06 1.32 -6.70
CA ALA A 151 14.27 1.35 -8.17
C ALA A 151 13.77 0.10 -8.89
N VAL A 152 13.17 0.32 -10.07
CA VAL A 152 12.96 -0.73 -11.07
C VAL A 152 12.66 -0.20 -12.47
N ASP A 153 13.42 -0.68 -13.46
CA ASP A 153 12.95 -0.79 -14.84
C ASP A 153 11.69 -1.65 -14.84
N ALA A 154 10.53 -1.02 -15.01
CA ALA A 154 9.25 -1.73 -15.09
C ALA A 154 9.23 -2.57 -16.37
N LEU A 155 8.97 -3.88 -16.25
CA LEU A 155 8.66 -4.73 -17.39
C LEU A 155 7.17 -4.58 -17.67
N PHE A 156 6.82 -3.91 -18.77
CA PHE A 156 5.45 -3.70 -19.25
C PHE A 156 4.99 -4.86 -20.14
#